data_AF-A0A965NFF4-F1
#
_entry.id   AF-A0A965NFF4-F1
#
_cell.length_a   1.000
_cell.length_b   1.000
_cell.length_c   1.000
_cell.angle_alpha   90.00
_cell.angle_beta   90.00
_cell.angle_gamma   90.00
#
_symmetry.space_group_name_H-M   'P 1'
#
loop_
_entity.id
_entity.type
_entity.pdbx_description
1 polymer ?
#
loop_
_entity_poly.entity_id
_entity_poly.type
_entity_poly.pdbx_seq_one_letter_code
_entity_poly.pdbx_strand_id
1 'polypeptide(L)'
;MSSLVTPSNLATTLGALKTSGWVSRSIHEEMRANLESFIADGRPLSLGVQGYEDTVLPQVETAILAGHDIILLGERGQAKTRIVRSLTELLDEWLPIVAGSDV
;
A
#
# COMPACT_ATOMS: atom_id res chain seq x y z
N MET A 1 -8.91 3.99 15.42
CA MET A 1 -9.66 3.33 14.32
C MET A 1 -10.59 4.38 13.75
N SER A 2 -10.12 5.14 12.75
CA SER A 2 -11.01 6.03 12.00
C SER A 2 -12.08 5.17 11.35
N SER A 3 -13.35 5.54 11.53
CA SER A 3 -14.45 4.92 10.81
C SER A 3 -14.22 5.12 9.31
N LEU A 4 -14.00 4.03 8.57
CA LEU A 4 -13.91 4.08 7.12
C LEU A 4 -15.29 4.50 6.59
N VAL A 5 -15.43 5.76 6.20
CA VAL A 5 -16.63 6.28 5.54
C VAL A 5 -16.37 6.25 4.06
N THR A 6 -17.10 5.43 3.31
CA THR A 6 -17.00 5.40 1.86
C THR A 6 -17.29 6.79 1.29
N PRO A 7 -16.38 7.38 0.49
CA PRO A 7 -16.63 8.67 -0.13
C PRO A 7 -17.88 8.63 -1.01
N SER A 8 -18.73 9.66 -0.92
CA SER A 8 -20.00 9.73 -1.65
C SER A 8 -19.84 10.03 -3.15
N ASN A 9 -18.64 10.34 -3.61
CA ASN A 9 -18.30 10.71 -4.99
C ASN A 9 -17.68 9.56 -5.81
N LEU A 10 -17.64 8.32 -5.29
CA LEU A 10 -17.10 7.18 -6.02
C LEU A 10 -18.05 6.66 -7.11
N ALA A 11 -17.48 6.06 -8.16
CA ALA A 11 -18.24 5.47 -9.25
C ALA A 11 -19.08 4.27 -8.77
N THR A 12 -20.38 4.29 -9.05
CA THR A 12 -21.32 3.22 -8.66
C THR A 12 -21.70 2.28 -9.81
N THR A 13 -21.26 2.60 -11.03
CA THR A 13 -21.52 1.80 -12.23
C THR A 13 -20.22 1.56 -12.99
N LEU A 14 -20.14 0.45 -13.73
CA LEU A 14 -18.98 0.15 -14.59
C LEU A 14 -18.74 1.26 -15.63
N GLY A 15 -19.81 1.87 -16.15
CA GLY A 15 -19.71 3.01 -17.07
C GLY A 15 -19.04 4.22 -16.42
N ALA A 16 -19.48 4.58 -15.21
CA ALA A 16 -18.87 5.67 -14.45
C ALA A 16 -17.40 5.39 -14.07
N LEU A 17 -17.07 4.14 -13.72
CA LEU A 17 -15.70 3.74 -13.39
C LEU A 17 -14.75 3.84 -14.60
N LYS A 18 -15.23 3.47 -15.79
CA LYS A 18 -14.47 3.66 -17.04
C LYS A 18 -14.25 5.14 -17.34
N THR A 19 -15.28 5.97 -17.16
CA THR A 19 -15.19 7.42 -17.39
C THR A 19 -14.32 8.13 -16.36
N SER A 20 -14.20 7.61 -15.13
CA SER A 20 -13.31 8.19 -14.12
C SER A 20 -11.82 7.98 -14.43
N GLY A 21 -11.49 7.21 -15.47
CA GLY A 21 -10.11 6.91 -15.84
C GLY A 21 -9.43 5.93 -14.90
N TRP A 22 -10.18 5.18 -14.09
CA TRP A 22 -9.59 4.16 -13.22
C TRP A 22 -8.99 3.04 -14.07
N VAL A 23 -7.77 2.64 -13.73
CA VAL A 23 -7.04 1.57 -14.40
C VAL A 23 -6.63 0.54 -13.35
N SER A 24 -6.89 -0.73 -13.64
CA SER A 24 -6.42 -1.82 -12.79
C SER A 24 -4.89 -1.90 -12.87
N ARG A 25 -4.25 -2.00 -11.70
CA ARG A 25 -2.79 -2.12 -11.57
C ARG A 25 -2.46 -3.24 -10.59
N SER A 26 -1.25 -3.78 -10.72
CA SER A 26 -0.75 -4.76 -9.76
C SER A 26 -0.44 -4.10 -8.41
N ILE A 27 -0.45 -4.90 -7.33
CA ILE A 27 -0.06 -4.43 -5.99
C ILE A 27 1.36 -3.85 -6.01
N HIS A 28 2.28 -4.44 -6.79
CA HIS A 28 3.64 -3.92 -6.93
C HIS A 28 3.67 -2.52 -7.55
N GLU A 29 2.87 -2.25 -8.58
CA GLU A 29 2.79 -0.92 -9.21
C GLU A 29 2.13 0.10 -8.29
N GLU A 30 1.08 -0.31 -7.58
CA GLU A 30 0.38 0.53 -6.60
C GLU A 30 1.32 0.94 -5.46
N MET A 31 1.96 -0.03 -4.81
CA MET A 31 2.89 0.23 -3.71
C MET A 31 4.07 1.11 -4.15
N ARG A 32 4.62 0.87 -5.35
CA ARG A 32 5.70 1.71 -5.92
C ARG A 32 5.23 3.15 -6.09
N ALA A 33 4.15 3.37 -6.82
CA ALA A 33 3.65 4.71 -7.12
C ALA A 33 3.27 5.48 -5.84
N ASN A 34 2.66 4.80 -4.88
CA ASN A 34 2.27 5.40 -3.61
C ASN A 34 3.51 5.72 -2.74
N LEU A 35 4.54 4.86 -2.74
CA LEU A 35 5.81 5.13 -2.06
C LEU A 35 6.54 6.33 -2.68
N GLU A 36 6.57 6.42 -4.01
CA GLU A 36 7.14 7.58 -4.72
C GLU A 36 6.42 8.88 -4.32
N SER A 37 5.08 8.85 -4.23
CA SER A 37 4.29 10.00 -3.77
C SER A 37 4.61 10.37 -2.32
N PHE A 38 4.73 9.38 -1.43
CA PHE A 38 5.09 9.59 -0.02
C PHE A 38 6.44 10.32 0.10
N ILE A 39 7.46 9.82 -0.63
CA ILE A 39 8.80 10.43 -0.66
C ILE A 39 8.73 11.85 -1.23
N ALA A 40 8.02 12.05 -2.34
CA ALA A 40 7.88 13.36 -2.98
C ALA A 40 7.20 14.39 -2.07
N ASP A 41 6.21 13.96 -1.27
CA ASP A 41 5.49 14.81 -0.31
C ASP A 41 6.27 15.04 1.00
N GLY A 42 7.47 14.47 1.15
CA GLY A 42 8.25 14.53 2.39
C GLY A 42 7.61 13.74 3.54
N ARG A 43 6.77 12.75 3.22
CA ARG A 43 6.10 11.84 4.16
C ARG A 43 6.82 10.49 4.13
N PRO A 44 7.85 10.26 4.96
CA PRO A 44 8.55 8.97 4.95
C PRO A 44 7.63 7.85 5.42
N LEU A 45 7.78 6.66 4.83
CA LEU A 45 7.16 5.44 5.34
C LEU A 45 7.72 5.14 6.74
N SER A 46 6.87 4.78 7.70
CA SER A 46 7.31 4.38 9.04
C SER A 46 6.93 2.93 9.33
N LEU A 47 7.91 2.12 9.72
CA LEU A 47 7.66 0.74 10.17
C LEU A 47 7.14 0.68 11.61
N GLY A 48 7.16 1.80 12.35
CA GLY A 48 6.77 1.85 13.76
C GLY A 48 7.61 0.92 14.66
N VAL A 49 8.85 0.62 14.26
CA VAL A 49 9.83 -0.23 14.96
C VAL A 49 11.11 0.57 15.16
N GLN A 50 11.45 0.84 16.40
CA GLN A 50 12.65 1.59 16.76
C GLN A 50 13.93 0.84 16.34
N GLY A 51 14.84 1.55 15.67
CA GLY A 51 16.12 1.03 15.21
C GLY A 51 16.08 0.40 13.82
N TYR A 52 14.89 0.32 13.20
CA TYR A 52 14.73 -0.22 11.84
C TYR A 52 14.76 0.87 10.78
N GLU A 53 14.64 2.13 11.18
CA GLU A 53 14.67 3.31 10.31
C GLU A 53 15.98 3.38 9.51
N ASP A 54 17.11 3.03 10.12
CA ASP A 54 18.43 3.12 9.49
C ASP A 54 18.92 1.79 8.87
N THR A 55 18.19 0.69 9.04
CA THR A 55 18.67 -0.65 8.66
C THR A 55 17.71 -1.41 7.74
N VAL A 56 16.47 -1.58 8.18
CA VAL A 56 15.46 -2.41 7.48
C VAL A 56 14.64 -1.56 6.53
N LEU A 57 14.19 -0.38 6.96
CA LEU A 57 13.35 0.51 6.16
C LEU A 57 13.97 0.84 4.78
N PRO A 58 15.26 1.21 4.67
CA PRO A 58 15.84 1.54 3.37
C PRO A 58 15.86 0.34 2.40
N GLN A 59 16.02 -0.88 2.92
CA GLN A 59 15.99 -2.11 2.12
C GLN A 59 14.57 -2.42 1.63
N VAL A 60 13.58 -2.20 2.51
CA VAL A 60 12.15 -2.37 2.17
C VAL A 60 11.74 -1.36 1.10
N GLU A 61 12.09 -0.08 1.24
CA GLU A 61 11.82 0.94 0.24
C GLU A 61 12.47 0.59 -1.10
N THR A 62 13.74 0.21 -1.09
CA THR A 62 14.46 -0.20 -2.30
C THR A 62 13.78 -1.40 -2.99
N ALA A 63 13.37 -2.41 -2.22
CA ALA A 63 12.69 -3.58 -2.76
C ALA A 63 11.32 -3.23 -3.37
N ILE A 64 10.55 -2.35 -2.74
CA ILE A 64 9.26 -1.87 -3.26
C ILE A 64 9.47 -1.08 -4.56
N LEU A 65 10.42 -0.15 -4.58
CA LEU A 65 10.75 0.63 -5.78
C LEU A 65 11.21 -0.29 -6.93
N ALA A 66 11.99 -1.34 -6.62
CA ALA A 66 12.39 -2.34 -7.60
C ALA A 66 11.26 -3.29 -8.02
N GLY A 67 10.15 -3.35 -7.28
CA GLY A 67 9.05 -4.30 -7.52
C GLY A 67 9.42 -5.74 -7.18
N HIS A 68 10.23 -5.94 -6.15
CA HIS A 68 10.65 -7.27 -5.68
C HIS A 68 9.66 -7.86 -4.68
N ASP A 69 9.57 -9.19 -4.67
CA ASP A 69 8.97 -9.93 -3.56
C ASP A 69 9.84 -9.81 -2.30
N ILE A 70 9.21 -9.57 -1.14
CA ILE A 70 9.91 -9.38 0.14
C ILE A 70 9.58 -10.53 1.08
N ILE A 71 10.61 -11.19 1.60
CA ILE A 71 10.50 -12.20 2.67
C ILE A 71 11.13 -11.64 3.94
N LEU A 72 10.33 -11.47 5.00
CA LEU A 72 10.82 -11.03 6.30
C LEU A 72 11.23 -12.23 7.16
N LEU A 73 12.53 -12.37 7.38
CA LEU A 73 13.11 -13.40 8.25
C LEU A 73 13.62 -12.77 9.55
N GLY A 74 13.46 -13.48 10.66
CA GLY A 74 13.92 -13.03 11.97
C GLY A 74 13.34 -13.86 13.10
N GLU A 75 13.88 -13.70 14.30
CA GLU A 75 13.43 -14.44 15.48
C GLU A 75 12.03 -14.00 15.96
N ARG A 76 11.45 -14.76 16.89
CA ARG A 76 10.18 -14.39 17.53
C ARG A 76 10.35 -13.04 18.26
N GLY A 77 9.44 -12.11 18.00
CA GLY A 77 9.47 -10.79 18.63
C GLY A 77 10.19 -9.69 17.83
N GLN A 78 10.82 -10.01 16.70
CA GLN A 78 11.50 -9.02 15.84
C GLN A 78 10.56 -8.27 14.88
N ALA A 79 9.35 -7.93 15.36
CA ALA A 79 8.43 -7.01 14.69
C ALA A 79 8.03 -7.30 13.22
N LYS A 80 8.27 -8.50 12.66
CA LYS A 80 7.86 -8.89 11.30
C LYS A 80 6.41 -8.52 10.96
N THR A 81 5.47 -8.89 11.83
CA THR A 81 4.04 -8.58 11.66
C THR A 81 3.76 -7.08 11.69
N ARG A 82 4.55 -6.29 12.43
CA ARG A 82 4.40 -4.84 12.47
C ARG A 82 4.84 -4.22 11.14
N ILE A 83 5.98 -4.65 10.60
CA ILE A 83 6.47 -4.20 9.28
C ILE A 83 5.39 -4.44 8.23
N VAL A 84 4.85 -5.66 8.12
CA VAL A 84 3.81 -5.99 7.12
C VAL A 84 2.58 -5.10 7.28
N ARG A 85 2.18 -4.77 8.51
CA ARG A 85 1.04 -3.88 8.76
C ARG A 85 1.35 -2.42 8.38
N SER A 86 2.58 -1.96 8.53
CA SER A 86 2.97 -0.64 8.04
C SER A 86 2.92 -0.55 6.52
N LEU A 87 3.23 -1.64 5.80
CA LEU A 87 3.17 -1.65 4.34
C LEU A 87 1.76 -1.43 3.77
N THR A 88 0.70 -1.70 4.55
CA THR A 88 -0.66 -1.43 4.08
C THR A 88 -0.97 0.06 3.96
N GLU A 89 -0.14 0.95 4.54
CA GLU A 89 -0.25 2.40 4.35
C GLU A 89 0.05 2.84 2.92
N LEU A 90 0.72 1.99 2.13
CA LEU A 90 1.01 2.22 0.72
C LEU A 90 -0.09 1.71 -0.22
N LEU A 91 -1.16 1.10 0.30
CA LEU A 91 -2.29 0.65 -0.49
C LEU A 91 -3.40 1.71 -0.48
N ASP A 92 -4.11 1.82 -1.60
CA ASP A 92 -5.28 2.66 -1.76
C ASP A 92 -6.37 2.19 -0.79
N GLU A 93 -7.00 3.15 -0.12
CA GLU A 93 -8.04 2.85 0.88
C GLU A 93 -9.27 2.15 0.27
N TRP A 94 -9.53 2.38 -1.02
CA TRP A 94 -10.70 1.88 -1.73
C TRP A 94 -10.33 1.26 -3.07
N LEU A 95 -10.78 0.02 -3.28
CA LEU A 95 -10.69 -0.69 -4.55
C LEU A 95 -12.11 -0.93 -5.11
N PRO A 96 -12.38 -0.62 -6.39
CA PRO A 96 -13.68 -0.92 -6.98
C PRO A 96 -13.87 -2.43 -7.14
N ILE A 97 -15.05 -2.92 -6.77
CA ILE A 97 -15.46 -4.32 -6.96
C ILE A 97 -16.72 -4.38 -7.82
N VAL A 98 -16.83 -5.43 -8.63
CA VAL A 98 -18.08 -5.73 -9.36
C VAL A 98 -18.85 -6.78 -8.57
N ALA A 99 -20.05 -6.43 -8.09
CA ALA A 99 -20.88 -7.35 -7.33
C ALA A 99 -21.19 -8.63 -8.14
N GLY A 100 -20.98 -9.80 -7.52
CA GLY A 100 -21.14 -11.10 -8.18
C GLY A 100 -19.95 -11.52 -9.05
N SER A 101 -18.85 -10.76 -9.04
CA SER A 101 -17.56 -11.22 -9.53
C SER A 101 -16.91 -12.16 -8.52
N ASP A 102 -16.47 -13.32 -8.97
CA ASP A 102 -15.62 -14.24 -8.21
C ASP A 102 -14.13 -13.82 -8.22
N VAL A 103 -13.84 -12.69 -8.88
CA VAL A 103 -12.52 -12.06 -9.03
C VAL A 103 -12.56 -10.64 -8.49
#